data_AF-A0A7Y6PU20-F1
#
_entry.id   AF-A0A7Y6PU20-F1
#
_cell.length_a   1.000
_cell.length_b   1.000
_cell.length_c   1.000
_cell.angle_alpha   90.00
_cell.angle_beta   90.00
_cell.angle_gamma   90.00
#
_symmetry.space_group_name_H-M   'P 1'
#
loop_
_entity.id
_entity.type
_entity.pdbx_description
1 polymer ?
#
loop_
_entity_poly.entity_id
_entity_poly.type
_entity_poly.pdbx_seq_one_letter_code
_entity_poly.pdbx_strand_id
1 'polypeptide(L)'
;MNARLTTLLVLAACGSTSAPPPMPRATSIARTDESEAQRKQELAAAHNKLLDEQATALAATCARPAEAPARCLPTCYVAEPPDARAGKLVPGVAEIVHLVCASSEEGPFAITDEVAGTLDVRTYRGRIPKAAKKGSWQAAVETAVAASLEPDLARGDAVRVTGGWKSLVHPASKERLRCVTVSHYAKAHRKLDACGSHGAIACEATGNAAAHGLNVVHYRLAEARRYLAARDEAKCQQAALEAVAVARGLPRWRQYVKLNTDQWKASPRYRTRFDGVLDEDTLFQTAIDLGTAAQEVYVSCGGAPNPTTSAADEQSFHTCP
;
A
#
# COMPACT_ATOMS: atom_id res chain seq x y z
N MET A 1 -62.35 -8.98 22.54
CA MET A 1 -62.33 -9.48 21.16
C MET A 1 -61.57 -10.80 21.14
N ASN A 2 -62.25 -11.84 20.67
CA ASN A 2 -61.84 -13.25 20.70
C ASN A 2 -60.89 -13.62 19.54
N ALA A 3 -59.91 -14.48 19.81
CA ALA A 3 -59.35 -15.56 18.96
C ALA A 3 -58.18 -16.17 19.77
N ARG A 4 -58.18 -17.38 20.35
CA ARG A 4 -58.49 -18.76 19.91
C ARG A 4 -57.69 -19.24 18.69
N LEU A 5 -57.04 -20.40 18.92
CA LEU A 5 -56.69 -21.51 18.02
C LEU A 5 -55.36 -21.35 17.22
N THR A 6 -54.50 -22.36 17.01
CA THR A 6 -54.72 -23.82 16.99
C THR A 6 -53.39 -24.59 17.12
N THR A 7 -53.46 -25.72 17.81
CA THR A 7 -52.56 -26.88 17.82
C THR A 7 -52.25 -27.39 16.41
N LEU A 8 -51.01 -27.83 16.15
CA LEU A 8 -50.67 -28.58 14.94
C LEU A 8 -50.17 -29.98 15.30
N LEU A 9 -50.77 -30.93 14.60
CA LEU A 9 -50.78 -32.38 14.75
C LEU A 9 -49.42 -33.02 14.46
N VAL A 10 -49.09 -34.06 15.24
CA VAL A 10 -48.05 -35.05 14.93
C VAL A 10 -48.67 -36.13 14.04
N LEU A 11 -48.06 -36.39 12.88
CA LEU A 11 -48.34 -37.56 12.05
C LEU A 11 -47.06 -38.39 11.95
N ALA A 12 -47.07 -39.54 12.62
CA ALA A 12 -46.14 -40.63 12.40
C ALA A 12 -46.64 -41.46 11.21
N ALA A 13 -45.74 -41.77 10.27
CA ALA A 13 -45.93 -42.82 9.30
C ALA A 13 -44.71 -43.75 9.30
N CYS A 14 -44.98 -45.02 9.56
CA CYS A 14 -44.05 -46.14 9.52
C CYS A 14 -43.54 -46.38 8.09
N GLY A 15 -42.26 -46.74 7.97
CA GLY A 15 -41.66 -47.16 6.71
C GLY A 15 -40.42 -48.02 6.92
N SER A 16 -40.64 -49.33 7.00
CA SER A 16 -39.80 -50.42 6.46
C SER A 16 -38.26 -50.38 6.65
N THR A 17 -37.83 -51.32 7.49
CA THR A 17 -36.58 -52.10 7.48
C THR A 17 -35.85 -52.20 6.13
N SER A 18 -34.61 -51.69 6.08
CA SER A 18 -33.48 -52.37 5.43
C SER A 18 -32.17 -51.91 6.10
N ALA A 19 -31.39 -52.86 6.59
CA ALA A 19 -30.07 -52.59 7.16
C ALA A 19 -29.09 -52.20 6.03
N PRO A 20 -28.25 -51.17 6.19
CA PRO A 20 -27.18 -50.92 5.23
C PRO A 20 -26.14 -52.04 5.32
N PRO A 21 -25.55 -52.48 4.20
CA PRO A 21 -24.52 -53.51 4.20
C PRO A 21 -23.27 -53.05 4.98
N PRO A 22 -22.48 -53.98 5.55
CA PRO A 22 -21.27 -53.62 6.29
C PRO A 22 -20.29 -52.88 5.38
N MET A 23 -19.82 -51.72 5.84
CA MET A 23 -18.78 -50.95 5.15
C MET A 23 -17.52 -51.80 4.98
N PRO A 24 -16.89 -51.82 3.79
CA PRO A 24 -15.56 -52.38 3.64
C PRO A 24 -14.58 -51.56 4.48
N ARG A 25 -13.80 -52.27 5.30
CA ARG A 25 -12.65 -51.75 6.06
C ARG A 25 -11.81 -50.89 5.12
N ALA A 26 -11.61 -49.62 5.48
CA ALA A 26 -10.68 -48.74 4.79
C ALA A 26 -9.29 -49.38 4.85
N THR A 27 -8.82 -49.88 3.70
CA THR A 27 -7.40 -50.07 3.46
C THR A 27 -6.79 -48.67 3.48
N SER A 28 -6.06 -48.35 4.54
CA SER A 28 -5.26 -47.13 4.61
C SER A 28 -4.20 -47.20 3.52
N ILE A 29 -4.51 -46.65 2.34
CA ILE A 29 -3.51 -46.45 1.30
C ILE A 29 -2.68 -45.25 1.76
N ALA A 30 -1.46 -45.54 2.20
CA ALA A 30 -0.38 -44.59 2.42
C ALA A 30 -0.01 -43.90 1.08
N ARG A 31 -0.87 -42.98 0.60
CA ARG A 31 -0.71 -42.24 -0.67
C ARG A 31 -0.70 -40.72 -0.52
N THR A 32 -0.72 -40.20 0.70
CA THR A 32 -0.70 -38.75 0.94
C THR A 32 0.71 -38.18 1.10
N ASP A 33 1.66 -38.97 1.58
CA ASP A 33 2.95 -38.41 2.01
C ASP A 33 3.95 -38.23 0.84
N GLU A 34 3.96 -39.14 -0.15
CA GLU A 34 4.80 -38.99 -1.36
C GLU A 34 4.35 -37.82 -2.24
N SER A 35 3.03 -37.61 -2.37
CA SER A 35 2.44 -36.49 -3.11
C SER A 35 2.76 -35.14 -2.45
N GLU A 36 2.72 -35.10 -1.12
CA GLU A 36 3.07 -33.88 -0.37
C GLU A 36 4.59 -33.61 -0.41
N ALA A 37 5.43 -34.64 -0.36
CA ALA A 37 6.87 -34.51 -0.50
C ALA A 37 7.30 -34.04 -1.90
N GLN A 38 6.69 -34.59 -2.96
CA GLN A 38 6.90 -34.12 -4.33
C GLN A 38 6.45 -32.66 -4.50
N ARG A 39 5.27 -32.31 -4.00
CA ARG A 39 4.77 -30.93 -4.05
C ARG A 39 5.67 -29.96 -3.27
N LYS A 40 6.22 -30.38 -2.12
CA LYS A 40 7.21 -29.61 -1.36
C LYS A 40 8.52 -29.44 -2.13
N GLN A 41 9.00 -30.49 -2.82
CA GLN A 41 10.19 -30.40 -3.68
C GLN A 41 9.98 -29.49 -4.88
N GLU A 42 8.83 -29.57 -5.56
CA GLU A 42 8.48 -28.68 -6.67
C GLU A 42 8.38 -27.22 -6.21
N LEU A 43 7.76 -26.97 -5.06
CA LEU A 43 7.73 -25.65 -4.44
C LEU A 43 9.12 -25.15 -4.08
N ALA A 44 9.97 -26.00 -3.50
CA ALA A 44 11.35 -25.64 -3.17
C ALA A 44 12.20 -25.39 -4.43
N ALA A 45 12.00 -26.15 -5.50
CA ALA A 45 12.70 -25.96 -6.77
C ALA A 45 12.24 -24.69 -7.48
N ALA A 46 10.93 -24.42 -7.53
CA ALA A 46 10.39 -23.16 -8.04
C ALA A 46 10.85 -21.97 -7.20
N HIS A 47 10.96 -22.16 -5.89
CA HIS A 47 11.48 -21.16 -4.96
C HIS A 47 12.96 -20.87 -5.24
N ASN A 48 13.81 -21.89 -5.31
CA ASN A 48 15.24 -21.73 -5.62
C ASN A 48 15.45 -21.11 -7.00
N LYS A 49 14.62 -21.47 -7.99
CA LYS A 49 14.66 -20.84 -9.32
C LYS A 49 14.31 -19.35 -9.24
N LEU A 50 13.28 -18.97 -8.49
CA LEU A 50 12.95 -17.56 -8.24
C LEU A 50 14.09 -16.84 -7.50
N LEU A 51 14.76 -17.51 -6.56
CA LEU A 51 15.92 -16.96 -5.87
C LEU A 51 17.09 -16.71 -6.83
N ASP A 52 17.41 -17.68 -7.69
CA ASP A 52 18.49 -17.55 -8.68
C ASP A 52 18.18 -16.47 -9.72
N GLU A 53 16.94 -16.41 -10.22
CA GLU A 53 16.49 -15.38 -11.17
C GLU A 53 16.53 -13.99 -10.54
N GLN A 54 16.10 -13.86 -9.28
CA GLN A 54 16.13 -12.59 -8.55
C GLN A 54 17.54 -12.17 -8.16
N ALA A 55 18.39 -13.09 -7.71
CA ALA A 55 19.78 -12.83 -7.38
C ALA A 55 20.60 -12.45 -8.62
N THR A 56 20.32 -13.10 -9.76
CA THR A 56 20.94 -12.76 -11.05
C THR A 56 20.50 -11.37 -11.52
N ALA A 57 19.20 -11.04 -11.41
CA ALA A 57 18.69 -9.72 -11.77
C ALA A 57 19.24 -8.59 -10.85
N LEU A 58 19.38 -8.87 -9.55
CA LEU A 58 19.97 -7.96 -8.57
C LEU A 58 21.49 -7.79 -8.79
N ALA A 59 22.21 -8.88 -9.06
CA ALA A 59 23.65 -8.81 -9.35
C ALA A 59 23.91 -8.07 -10.68
N ALA A 60 23.09 -8.30 -11.70
CA ALA A 60 23.18 -7.61 -12.98
C ALA A 60 22.88 -6.11 -12.87
N THR A 61 22.03 -5.70 -11.92
CA THR A 61 21.75 -4.29 -11.64
C THR A 61 22.85 -3.63 -10.82
N CYS A 62 23.49 -4.34 -9.88
CA CYS A 62 24.62 -3.81 -9.10
C CYS A 62 25.97 -3.79 -9.85
N ALA A 63 26.17 -4.66 -10.85
CA ALA A 63 27.44 -4.80 -11.58
C ALA A 63 27.60 -3.87 -12.79
N ARG A 64 26.60 -3.03 -13.10
CA ARG A 64 26.66 -2.20 -14.31
C ARG A 64 27.46 -0.90 -14.10
N PRO A 65 28.47 -0.61 -14.94
CA PRO A 65 29.05 0.73 -15.00
C PRO A 65 27.99 1.75 -15.43
N ALA A 66 28.25 3.04 -15.16
CA ALA A 66 27.34 4.19 -15.31
C ALA A 66 26.83 4.48 -16.74
N GLU A 67 26.88 3.52 -17.66
CA GLU A 67 26.19 3.56 -18.93
C GLU A 67 24.86 2.79 -18.79
N ALA A 68 23.77 3.56 -18.70
CA ALA A 68 22.38 3.09 -18.77
C ALA A 68 22.20 2.11 -19.95
N PRO A 69 21.56 0.93 -19.82
CA PRO A 69 21.09 0.24 -21.00
C PRO A 69 19.99 1.15 -21.57
N ALA A 70 19.67 1.01 -22.84
CA ALA A 70 18.53 1.72 -23.42
C ALA A 70 17.16 1.39 -22.76
N ARG A 71 17.13 0.53 -21.73
CA ARG A 71 15.98 0.13 -20.91
C ARG A 71 16.04 0.51 -19.43
N CYS A 72 17.04 1.27 -18.98
CA CYS A 72 16.84 2.13 -17.79
C CYS A 72 16.12 3.39 -18.28
N LEU A 73 14.91 3.21 -18.82
CA LEU A 73 14.04 4.33 -19.15
C LEU A 73 13.69 4.97 -17.82
N PRO A 74 13.99 6.26 -17.61
CA PRO A 74 13.77 6.87 -16.32
C PRO A 74 12.28 6.71 -16.02
N THR A 75 11.96 6.04 -14.91
CA THR A 75 10.78 6.44 -14.18
C THR A 75 11.01 7.91 -13.86
N CYS A 76 10.37 8.81 -14.61
CA CYS A 76 10.31 10.24 -14.29
C CYS A 76 9.67 10.51 -12.92
N TYR A 77 9.27 9.44 -12.23
CA TYR A 77 8.94 9.42 -10.84
C TYR A 77 10.13 9.89 -10.00
N VAL A 78 10.04 11.14 -9.53
CA VAL A 78 10.97 11.70 -8.57
C VAL A 78 10.57 11.23 -7.17
N ALA A 79 11.53 10.60 -6.49
CA ALA A 79 11.35 10.11 -5.14
C ALA A 79 10.95 11.24 -4.17
N GLU A 80 10.20 10.89 -3.12
CA GLU A 80 9.84 11.83 -2.07
C GLU A 80 11.07 12.42 -1.38
N PRO A 81 11.23 13.76 -1.39
CA PRO A 81 12.27 14.38 -0.59
C PRO A 81 11.96 14.18 0.89
N PRO A 82 12.99 14.14 1.77
CA PRO A 82 12.77 14.17 3.21
C PRO A 82 11.89 15.33 3.64
N ASP A 83 11.07 15.10 4.66
CA ASP A 83 10.23 16.13 5.25
C ASP A 83 11.07 17.38 5.58
N ALA A 84 10.66 18.56 5.09
CA ALA A 84 11.40 19.80 5.28
C ALA A 84 11.52 20.24 6.77
N ARG A 85 10.76 19.59 7.66
CA ARG A 85 10.77 19.80 9.11
C ARG A 85 11.57 18.73 9.84
N ALA A 86 12.08 17.71 9.14
CA ALA A 86 12.92 16.67 9.72
C ALA A 86 14.10 17.27 10.49
N GLY A 87 14.44 16.67 11.63
CA GLY A 87 15.55 17.10 12.47
C GLY A 87 15.28 18.35 13.33
N LYS A 88 14.19 19.09 13.09
CA LYS A 88 13.79 20.22 13.94
C LYS A 88 13.31 19.71 15.29
N LEU A 89 13.91 20.23 16.36
CA LEU A 89 13.46 19.99 17.72
C LEU A 89 12.63 21.19 18.18
N VAL A 90 11.42 20.92 18.65
CA VAL A 90 10.53 21.96 19.17
C VAL A 90 10.31 21.73 20.66
N PRO A 91 10.60 22.73 21.53
CA PRO A 91 10.38 22.59 22.95
C PRO A 91 8.89 22.63 23.29
N GLY A 92 8.47 21.84 24.29
CA GLY A 92 7.09 21.79 24.76
C GLY A 92 6.15 21.03 23.83
N VAL A 93 4.93 21.53 23.68
CA VAL A 93 3.96 20.99 22.71
C VAL A 93 4.30 21.55 21.33
N ALA A 94 4.58 20.67 20.37
CA ALA A 94 4.78 21.03 18.97
C ALA A 94 3.44 21.02 18.23
N GLU A 95 3.13 22.07 17.48
CA GLU A 95 2.12 22.05 16.43
C GLU A 95 2.82 21.75 15.10
N ILE A 96 2.53 20.58 14.54
CA ILE A 96 3.02 20.11 13.25
C ILE A 96 1.86 20.24 12.26
N VAL A 97 2.02 21.07 11.24
CA VAL A 97 0.95 21.33 10.27
C VAL A 97 1.07 20.38 9.09
N HIS A 98 0.09 19.52 8.88
CA HIS A 98 0.02 18.59 7.76
C HIS A 98 -0.98 19.05 6.70
N LEU A 99 -0.69 18.72 5.45
CA LEU A 99 -1.65 18.73 4.36
C LEU A 99 -2.16 17.31 4.15
N VAL A 100 -3.47 17.13 4.31
CA VAL A 100 -4.12 15.82 4.18
C VAL A 100 -5.03 15.87 2.96
N CYS A 101 -4.86 14.95 2.04
CA CYS A 101 -5.60 14.90 0.78
C CYS A 101 -6.30 13.55 0.58
N ALA A 102 -7.37 13.55 -0.21
CA ALA A 102 -7.98 12.35 -0.77
C ALA A 102 -8.10 12.51 -2.30
N SER A 103 -7.92 11.42 -3.04
CA SER A 103 -8.05 11.39 -4.50
C SER A 103 -9.51 11.38 -4.97
N SER A 104 -10.43 10.96 -4.10
CA SER A 104 -11.88 10.98 -4.31
C SER A 104 -12.61 11.30 -3.00
N GLU A 105 -13.93 11.48 -3.04
CA GLU A 105 -14.71 11.76 -1.81
C GLU A 105 -14.75 10.58 -0.83
N GLU A 106 -14.60 9.36 -1.34
CA GLU A 106 -14.63 8.11 -0.57
C GLU A 106 -13.24 7.48 -0.43
N GLY A 107 -12.21 8.10 -1.01
CA GLY A 107 -10.84 7.60 -1.01
C GLY A 107 -10.16 7.74 0.36
N PRO A 108 -9.06 6.99 0.59
CA PRO A 108 -8.28 7.12 1.81
C PRO A 108 -7.66 8.52 1.92
N PHE A 109 -7.44 8.94 3.17
CA PHE A 109 -6.72 10.17 3.45
C PHE A 109 -5.21 9.90 3.50
N ALA A 110 -4.47 10.62 2.66
CA ALA A 110 -3.01 10.59 2.62
C ALA A 110 -2.42 11.90 3.11
N ILE A 111 -1.33 11.82 3.88
CA ILE A 111 -0.52 12.99 4.25
C ILE A 111 0.37 13.31 3.05
N THR A 112 0.12 14.46 2.43
CA THR A 112 0.70 14.91 1.15
C THR A 112 1.45 16.22 1.36
N ASP A 113 2.34 16.19 2.34
CA ASP A 113 3.05 17.35 2.84
C ASP A 113 3.97 17.97 1.77
N GLU A 114 4.46 17.17 0.83
CA GLU A 114 5.26 17.57 -0.32
C GLU A 114 4.50 18.45 -1.33
N VAL A 115 3.17 18.39 -1.33
CA VAL A 115 2.32 19.24 -2.19
C VAL A 115 2.14 20.63 -1.59
N ALA A 116 2.33 20.77 -0.28
CA ALA A 116 2.21 22.05 0.40
C ALA A 116 3.52 22.85 0.29
N GLY A 117 3.47 24.01 -0.35
CA GLY A 117 4.63 24.89 -0.45
C GLY A 117 5.10 25.52 0.88
N THR A 118 4.28 25.45 1.94
CA THR A 118 4.60 26.03 3.26
C THR A 118 3.98 25.20 4.37
N LEU A 119 4.71 24.20 4.88
CA LEU A 119 4.38 23.52 6.13
C LEU A 119 5.35 23.91 7.22
N ASP A 120 4.82 24.04 8.43
CA ASP A 120 5.57 24.53 9.58
C ASP A 120 5.51 23.53 10.74
N VAL A 121 6.50 23.63 11.61
CA VAL A 121 6.51 23.01 12.93
C VAL A 121 6.93 24.06 13.95
N ARG A 122 6.09 24.30 14.94
CA ARG A 122 6.28 25.40 15.90
C ARG A 122 5.84 25.04 17.30
N THR A 123 6.38 25.74 18.30
CA THR A 123 5.92 25.58 19.69
C THR A 123 4.50 26.13 19.83
N TYR A 124 3.60 25.29 20.33
CA TYR A 124 2.24 25.66 20.68
C TYR A 124 2.13 26.02 22.16
N ARG A 125 1.74 27.26 22.45
CA ARG A 125 1.62 27.78 23.83
C ARG A 125 0.18 27.87 24.33
N GLY A 126 -0.79 27.54 23.48
CA GLY A 126 -2.21 27.65 23.79
C GLY A 126 -2.80 26.38 24.41
N ARG A 127 -4.09 26.43 24.70
CA ARG A 127 -4.88 25.23 24.97
C ARG A 127 -5.21 24.56 23.65
N ILE A 128 -4.83 23.28 23.51
CA ILE A 128 -5.12 22.48 22.31
C ILE A 128 -6.62 22.59 21.98
N PRO A 129 -6.98 22.88 20.71
CA PRO A 129 -8.38 22.98 20.31
C PRO A 129 -9.17 21.71 20.67
N LYS A 130 -10.46 21.89 20.98
CA LYS A 130 -11.35 20.75 21.21
C LYS A 130 -11.51 19.94 19.93
N ALA A 131 -11.67 18.63 20.08
CA ALA A 131 -11.98 17.75 18.95
C ALA A 131 -13.25 18.19 18.25
N ALA A 132 -13.33 17.91 16.95
CA ALA A 132 -14.53 18.19 16.20
C ALA A 132 -15.73 17.38 16.73
N LYS A 133 -16.94 17.86 16.44
CA LYS A 133 -18.18 17.18 16.84
C LYS A 133 -18.22 15.78 16.20
N LYS A 134 -18.47 14.73 17.00
CA LYS A 134 -18.64 13.36 16.50
C LYS A 134 -19.66 13.31 15.35
N GLY A 135 -19.32 12.62 14.27
CA GLY A 135 -20.15 12.52 13.06
C GLY A 135 -19.99 13.69 12.07
N SER A 136 -19.18 14.71 12.40
CA SER A 136 -18.78 15.72 11.41
C SER A 136 -17.69 15.18 10.47
N TRP A 137 -17.58 15.76 9.28
CA TRP A 137 -16.50 15.43 8.35
C TRP A 137 -15.12 15.71 8.96
N GLN A 138 -14.99 16.76 9.78
CA GLN A 138 -13.74 17.07 10.48
C GLN A 138 -13.36 15.93 11.42
N ALA A 139 -14.31 15.40 12.20
CA ALA A 139 -14.04 14.29 13.11
C ALA A 139 -13.61 13.03 12.36
N ALA A 140 -14.14 12.79 11.15
CA ALA A 140 -13.71 11.67 10.31
C ALA A 140 -12.25 11.85 9.85
N VAL A 141 -11.88 13.05 9.36
CA VAL A 141 -10.48 13.37 8.99
C VAL A 141 -9.55 13.27 10.20
N GLU A 142 -9.92 13.86 11.34
CA GLU A 142 -9.11 13.81 12.57
C GLU A 142 -8.85 12.36 13.00
N THR A 143 -9.86 11.49 12.91
CA THR A 143 -9.74 10.07 13.26
C THR A 143 -8.84 9.32 12.28
N ALA A 144 -9.04 9.50 10.98
CA ALA A 144 -8.23 8.83 9.95
C ALA A 144 -6.76 9.25 10.00
N VAL A 145 -6.49 10.54 10.21
CA VAL A 145 -5.13 11.07 10.29
C VAL A 145 -4.46 10.66 11.59
N ALA A 146 -5.18 10.67 12.72
CA ALA A 146 -4.67 10.13 13.98
C ALA A 146 -4.25 8.66 13.80
N ALA A 147 -5.14 7.84 13.22
CA ALA A 147 -4.86 6.44 12.93
C ALA A 147 -3.68 6.26 11.96
N SER A 148 -3.40 7.23 11.08
CA SER A 148 -2.27 7.18 10.14
C SER A 148 -0.94 7.57 10.80
N LEU A 149 -0.93 8.64 11.60
CA LEU A 149 0.30 9.18 12.21
C LEU A 149 0.90 8.23 13.24
N GLU A 150 0.11 7.84 14.24
CA GLU A 150 0.51 6.86 15.26
C GLU A 150 -0.76 6.13 15.72
N PRO A 151 -0.80 4.78 15.65
CA PRO A 151 -2.00 4.03 16.01
C PRO A 151 -2.38 4.28 17.49
N ASP A 152 -1.38 4.56 18.32
CA ASP A 152 -1.53 5.04 19.68
C ASP A 152 -0.83 6.40 19.82
N LEU A 153 -1.48 7.47 19.34
CA LEU A 153 -1.05 8.84 19.63
C LEU A 153 -0.69 8.94 21.11
N ALA A 154 0.53 9.41 21.40
CA ALA A 154 1.02 9.52 22.76
C ALA A 154 0.01 10.27 23.64
N ARG A 155 -0.08 9.90 24.92
CA ARG A 155 -1.11 10.44 25.82
C ARG A 155 -1.07 11.98 25.85
N GLY A 156 -2.12 12.59 25.32
CA GLY A 156 -2.29 14.04 25.28
C GLY A 156 -1.88 14.70 23.96
N ASP A 157 -1.44 13.91 22.99
CA ASP A 157 -1.32 14.34 21.61
C ASP A 157 -2.72 14.46 20.99
N ALA A 158 -2.83 15.29 19.96
CA ALA A 158 -4.12 15.57 19.33
C ALA A 158 -3.96 15.93 17.86
N VAL A 159 -4.88 15.45 17.03
CA VAL A 159 -4.98 15.83 15.63
C VAL A 159 -6.24 16.68 15.45
N ARG A 160 -6.11 17.86 14.86
CA ARG A 160 -7.24 18.78 14.64
C ARG A 160 -7.26 19.34 13.23
N VAL A 161 -8.43 19.36 12.63
CA VAL A 161 -8.63 20.10 11.37
C VAL A 161 -8.56 21.60 11.67
N THR A 162 -7.66 22.31 10.98
CA THR A 162 -7.44 23.75 11.17
C THR A 162 -7.74 24.58 9.92
N GLY A 163 -7.97 23.94 8.77
CA GLY A 163 -8.35 24.59 7.51
C GLY A 163 -9.68 24.10 6.93
N GLY A 164 -10.10 24.74 5.83
CA GLY A 164 -11.18 24.25 4.98
C GLY A 164 -10.67 23.35 3.85
N TRP A 165 -11.60 22.68 3.16
CA TRP A 165 -11.27 21.92 1.96
C TRP A 165 -10.80 22.84 0.83
N LYS A 166 -9.76 22.41 0.13
CA LYS A 166 -9.23 23.03 -1.10
C LYS A 166 -8.96 21.96 -2.15
N SER A 167 -9.10 22.33 -3.42
CA SER A 167 -8.72 21.47 -4.53
C SER A 167 -7.29 21.79 -4.94
N LEU A 168 -6.45 20.77 -5.04
CA LEU A 168 -5.06 20.87 -5.50
C LEU A 168 -4.82 19.88 -6.63
N VAL A 169 -3.77 20.11 -7.44
CA VAL A 169 -3.32 19.14 -8.44
C VAL A 169 -2.00 18.57 -7.95
N HIS A 170 -1.93 17.25 -7.81
CA HIS A 170 -0.72 16.58 -7.38
C HIS A 170 0.39 16.81 -8.41
N PRO A 171 1.59 17.29 -8.02
CA PRO A 171 2.63 17.67 -8.97
C PRO A 171 3.18 16.48 -9.77
N ALA A 172 3.30 15.29 -9.17
CA ALA A 172 3.74 14.08 -9.87
C ALA A 172 2.62 13.43 -10.71
N SER A 173 1.55 12.91 -10.09
CA SER A 173 0.48 12.19 -10.82
C SER A 173 -0.43 13.08 -11.69
N LYS A 174 -0.42 14.41 -11.47
CA LYS A 174 -1.33 15.38 -12.09
C LYS A 174 -2.82 15.12 -11.81
N GLU A 175 -3.13 14.30 -10.82
CA GLU A 175 -4.49 14.05 -10.35
C GLU A 175 -5.00 15.22 -9.52
N ARG A 176 -6.32 15.44 -9.55
CA ARG A 176 -6.98 16.41 -8.68
C ARG A 176 -7.17 15.77 -7.31
N LEU A 177 -6.75 16.48 -6.26
CA LEU A 177 -6.84 16.07 -4.88
C LEU A 177 -7.75 17.04 -4.11
N ARG A 178 -8.53 16.49 -3.19
CA ARG A 178 -9.31 17.27 -2.22
C ARG A 178 -8.55 17.27 -0.90
N CYS A 179 -8.10 18.45 -0.47
CA CYS A 179 -7.12 18.58 0.60
C CYS A 179 -7.60 19.50 1.73
N VAL A 180 -7.17 19.22 2.95
CA VAL A 180 -7.45 20.03 4.15
C VAL A 180 -6.20 20.13 5.01
N THR A 181 -6.08 21.24 5.74
CA THR A 181 -4.98 21.44 6.69
C THR A 181 -5.34 20.86 8.04
N VAL A 182 -4.43 20.08 8.60
CA VAL A 182 -4.58 19.38 9.87
C VAL A 182 -3.38 19.67 10.75
N SER A 183 -3.60 20.16 11.97
CA SER A 183 -2.54 20.34 12.96
C SER A 183 -2.46 19.12 13.87
N HIS A 184 -1.27 18.52 13.94
CA HIS A 184 -0.89 17.53 14.94
C HIS A 184 -0.18 18.22 16.11
N TYR A 185 -0.82 18.23 17.27
CA TYR A 185 -0.27 18.72 18.53
C TYR A 185 0.44 17.59 19.24
N ALA A 186 1.74 17.50 19.08
CA ALA A 186 2.58 16.46 19.67
C ALA A 186 3.28 16.99 20.93
N LYS A 187 3.20 16.24 22.04
CA LYS A 187 3.95 16.55 23.27
C LYS A 187 5.35 15.96 23.28
N ALA A 188 5.71 15.20 22.25
CA ALA A 188 6.99 14.52 22.16
C ALA A 188 8.16 15.50 22.07
N HIS A 189 9.20 15.26 22.88
CA HIS A 189 10.50 15.94 22.79
C HIS A 189 11.45 15.26 21.79
N ARG A 190 10.91 14.73 20.69
CA ARG A 190 11.68 14.03 19.66
C ARG A 190 11.74 14.90 18.42
N LYS A 191 12.81 14.73 17.65
CA LYS A 191 12.91 15.32 16.32
C LYS A 191 11.98 14.56 15.38
N LEU A 192 11.38 15.25 14.43
CA LEU A 192 10.74 14.60 13.30
C LEU A 192 11.79 13.83 12.49
N ASP A 193 11.45 12.63 12.06
CA ASP A 193 12.24 11.86 11.10
C ASP A 193 12.05 12.38 9.67
N ALA A 194 12.75 11.75 8.71
CA ALA A 194 12.62 12.08 7.29
C ALA A 194 11.20 11.82 6.73
N CYS A 195 10.39 11.03 7.43
CA CYS A 195 9.00 10.74 7.10
C CYS A 195 8.03 11.73 7.76
N GLY A 196 8.51 12.76 8.46
CA GLY A 196 7.66 13.73 9.14
C GLY A 196 6.91 13.16 10.35
N SER A 197 7.40 12.07 10.94
CA SER A 197 6.82 11.40 12.11
C SER A 197 7.76 11.42 13.33
N HIS A 198 7.21 11.14 14.51
CA HIS A 198 7.97 10.87 15.73
C HIS A 198 8.15 9.36 16.00
N GLY A 199 7.54 8.50 15.18
CA GLY A 199 7.45 7.05 15.36
C GLY A 199 8.27 6.23 14.37
N ALA A 200 8.18 4.90 14.48
CA ALA A 200 8.86 3.96 13.60
C ALA A 200 8.09 3.73 12.28
N ILE A 201 7.95 4.78 11.48
CA ILE A 201 7.34 4.71 10.15
C ILE A 201 8.45 4.66 9.10
N ALA A 202 8.39 3.69 8.19
CA ALA A 202 9.22 3.71 7.01
C ALA A 202 8.53 4.49 5.90
N CYS A 203 9.29 5.28 5.15
CA CYS A 203 8.80 5.98 3.96
C CYS A 203 9.87 5.96 2.88
N GLU A 204 9.47 6.38 1.68
CA GLU A 204 10.38 6.50 0.56
C GLU A 204 11.60 7.38 0.87
N ALA A 205 11.42 8.52 1.53
CA ALA A 205 12.51 9.43 1.88
C ALA A 205 13.57 8.83 2.83
N THR A 206 13.25 7.69 3.48
CA THR A 206 14.22 6.91 4.28
C THR A 206 14.92 5.81 3.47
N GLY A 207 14.72 5.76 2.16
CA GLY A 207 15.22 4.72 1.26
C GLY A 207 14.40 3.42 1.34
N ASN A 208 13.16 3.45 1.83
CA ASN A 208 12.35 2.25 1.91
C ASN A 208 11.80 1.85 0.53
N ALA A 209 12.31 0.75 -0.01
CA ALA A 209 11.95 0.30 -1.35
C ALA A 209 10.48 -0.17 -1.50
N ALA A 210 9.84 -0.63 -0.42
CA ALA A 210 8.42 -1.03 -0.47
C ALA A 210 7.52 0.20 -0.69
N ALA A 211 7.76 1.26 0.09
CA ALA A 211 7.06 2.54 -0.06
C ALA A 211 7.34 3.17 -1.43
N HIS A 212 8.61 3.18 -1.87
CA HIS A 212 8.99 3.66 -3.20
C HIS A 212 8.27 2.90 -4.32
N GLY A 213 8.33 1.56 -4.31
CA GLY A 213 7.71 0.76 -5.35
C GLY A 213 6.20 0.97 -5.43
N LEU A 214 5.49 1.05 -4.29
CA LEU A 214 4.05 1.34 -4.31
C LEU A 214 3.75 2.72 -4.93
N ASN A 215 4.54 3.73 -4.58
CA ASN A 215 4.40 5.05 -5.16
C ASN A 215 4.67 5.05 -6.69
N VAL A 216 5.62 4.25 -7.17
CA VAL A 216 5.89 4.07 -8.61
C VAL A 216 4.68 3.47 -9.32
N VAL A 217 4.04 2.44 -8.74
CA VAL A 217 2.83 1.82 -9.32
C VAL A 217 1.72 2.85 -9.47
N HIS A 218 1.44 3.65 -8.43
CA HIS A 218 0.47 4.74 -8.49
C HIS A 218 0.79 5.75 -9.58
N TYR A 219 2.04 6.23 -9.62
CA TYR A 219 2.48 7.22 -10.59
C TYR A 219 2.28 6.72 -12.03
N ARG A 220 2.73 5.49 -12.32
CA ARG A 220 2.62 4.89 -13.66
C ARG A 220 1.17 4.61 -14.05
N LEU A 221 0.34 4.17 -13.11
CA LEU A 221 -1.08 3.97 -13.36
C LEU A 221 -1.79 5.31 -13.69
N ALA A 222 -1.46 6.39 -12.98
CA ALA A 222 -2.01 7.71 -13.24
C ALA A 222 -1.57 8.26 -14.61
N GLU A 223 -0.29 8.05 -14.99
CA GLU A 223 0.21 8.38 -16.33
C GLU A 223 -0.52 7.58 -17.42
N ALA A 224 -0.68 6.27 -17.23
CA ALA A 224 -1.38 5.41 -18.18
C ALA A 224 -2.82 5.90 -18.43
N ARG A 225 -3.56 6.22 -17.36
CA ARG A 225 -4.92 6.78 -17.45
C ARG A 225 -4.95 8.12 -18.21
N ARG A 226 -3.95 8.97 -18.02
CA ARG A 226 -3.82 10.23 -18.78
C ARG A 226 -3.56 9.97 -20.26
N TYR A 227 -2.66 9.05 -20.59
CA TYR A 227 -2.38 8.70 -21.99
C TYR A 227 -3.57 8.03 -22.67
N LEU A 228 -4.33 7.19 -21.95
CA LEU A 228 -5.60 6.65 -22.41
C LEU A 228 -6.59 7.77 -22.74
N ALA A 229 -6.76 8.74 -21.85
CA ALA A 229 -7.63 9.90 -22.10
C ALA A 229 -7.17 10.75 -23.29
N ALA A 230 -5.86 10.83 -23.51
CA ALA A 230 -5.25 11.53 -24.66
C ALA A 230 -5.22 10.69 -25.95
N ARG A 231 -5.64 9.43 -25.92
CA ARG A 231 -5.57 8.46 -27.03
C ARG A 231 -4.14 8.23 -27.55
N ASP A 232 -3.14 8.33 -26.68
CA ASP A 232 -1.74 7.95 -26.97
C ASP A 232 -1.53 6.49 -26.55
N GLU A 233 -1.92 5.56 -27.44
CA GLU A 233 -1.94 4.12 -27.14
C GLU A 233 -0.57 3.59 -26.75
N ALA A 234 0.50 4.00 -27.46
CA ALA A 234 1.86 3.53 -27.21
C ALA A 234 2.34 3.94 -25.82
N LYS A 235 2.20 5.22 -25.44
CA LYS A 235 2.59 5.66 -24.09
C LYS A 235 1.70 5.11 -23.00
N CYS A 236 0.40 4.92 -23.28
CA CYS A 236 -0.49 4.29 -22.33
C CYS A 236 -0.08 2.84 -22.05
N GLN A 237 0.10 2.04 -23.09
CA GLN A 237 0.51 0.64 -22.95
C GLN A 237 1.83 0.54 -22.18
N GLN A 238 2.81 1.38 -22.51
CA GLN A 238 4.08 1.40 -21.80
C GLN A 238 3.91 1.70 -20.31
N ALA A 239 3.24 2.81 -19.96
CA ALA A 239 3.06 3.20 -18.56
C ALA A 239 2.25 2.16 -17.77
N ALA A 240 1.20 1.59 -18.37
CA ALA A 240 0.41 0.54 -17.72
C ALA A 240 1.22 -0.74 -17.53
N LEU A 241 2.03 -1.15 -18.51
CA LEU A 241 2.90 -2.34 -18.42
C LEU A 241 3.94 -2.20 -17.31
N GLU A 242 4.56 -1.02 -17.18
CA GLU A 242 5.50 -0.73 -16.10
C GLU A 242 4.82 -0.77 -14.73
N ALA A 243 3.60 -0.23 -14.59
CA ALA A 243 2.83 -0.36 -13.35
C ALA A 243 2.53 -1.83 -13.00
N VAL A 244 2.14 -2.64 -13.99
CA VAL A 244 1.92 -4.09 -13.80
C VAL A 244 3.21 -4.79 -13.37
N ALA A 245 4.34 -4.47 -14.01
CA ALA A 245 5.62 -5.08 -13.69
C ALA A 245 6.02 -4.81 -12.23
N VAL A 246 6.01 -3.55 -11.80
CA VAL A 246 6.39 -3.19 -10.41
C VAL A 246 5.42 -3.81 -9.40
N ALA A 247 4.11 -3.80 -9.68
CA ALA A 247 3.10 -4.41 -8.83
C ALA A 247 3.30 -5.93 -8.63
N ARG A 248 3.74 -6.64 -9.69
CA ARG A 248 4.07 -8.08 -9.61
C ARG A 248 5.41 -8.34 -8.92
N GLY A 249 6.39 -7.46 -9.13
CA GLY A 249 7.73 -7.57 -8.56
C GLY A 249 7.76 -7.34 -7.06
N LEU A 250 6.98 -6.39 -6.55
CA LEU A 250 6.96 -6.00 -5.13
C LEU A 250 6.75 -7.18 -4.16
N PRO A 251 5.71 -8.02 -4.30
CA PRO A 251 5.53 -9.19 -3.44
C PRO A 251 6.68 -10.21 -3.54
N ARG A 252 7.25 -10.41 -4.74
CA ARG A 252 8.37 -11.34 -4.97
C ARG A 252 9.64 -10.84 -4.29
N TRP A 253 9.91 -9.54 -4.43
CA TRP A 253 11.00 -8.87 -3.76
C TRP A 253 10.88 -8.96 -2.23
N ARG A 254 9.69 -8.70 -1.67
CA ARG A 254 9.42 -8.87 -0.22
C ARG A 254 9.83 -10.27 0.25
N GLN A 255 9.41 -11.30 -0.47
CA GLN A 255 9.76 -12.69 -0.15
C GLN A 255 11.27 -12.91 -0.20
N TYR A 256 11.93 -12.44 -1.26
CA TYR A 256 13.38 -12.56 -1.41
C TYR A 256 14.16 -11.87 -0.28
N VAL A 257 13.84 -10.61 0.05
CA VAL A 257 14.54 -9.86 1.08
C VAL A 257 14.35 -10.48 2.46
N LYS A 258 13.13 -10.96 2.76
CA LYS A 258 12.83 -11.68 4.00
C LYS A 258 13.64 -12.97 4.17
N LEU A 259 14.04 -13.60 3.07
CA LEU A 259 14.70 -14.91 3.08
C LEU A 259 16.21 -14.84 2.94
N ASN A 260 16.77 -13.79 2.30
CA ASN A 260 18.16 -13.84 1.80
C ASN A 260 19.08 -12.74 2.29
N THR A 261 18.58 -11.67 2.90
CA THR A 261 19.40 -10.45 2.98
C THR A 261 19.58 -9.88 4.38
N ASP A 262 18.86 -10.35 5.41
CA ASP A 262 18.72 -9.65 6.71
C ASP A 262 18.33 -8.16 6.58
N GLN A 263 18.04 -7.67 5.36
CA GLN A 263 17.71 -6.29 5.04
C GLN A 263 16.24 -6.00 5.24
N TRP A 264 15.41 -7.04 5.46
CA TRP A 264 14.01 -6.84 5.83
C TRP A 264 13.95 -6.30 7.26
N LYS A 265 14.06 -4.98 7.37
CA LYS A 265 13.68 -4.28 8.59
C LYS A 265 12.16 -4.31 8.63
N ALA A 266 11.61 -5.20 9.44
CA ALA A 266 10.19 -5.21 9.72
C ALA A 266 9.81 -3.83 10.27
N SER A 267 9.21 -3.01 9.41
CA SER A 267 8.57 -1.78 9.83
C SER A 267 7.11 -2.12 10.10
N PRO A 268 6.57 -1.75 11.27
CA PRO A 268 5.17 -2.00 11.55
C PRO A 268 4.28 -1.24 10.56
N ARG A 269 4.77 -0.14 9.97
CA ARG A 269 4.02 0.76 9.11
C ARG A 269 4.86 1.43 8.04
N TYR A 270 4.22 1.72 6.92
CA TYR A 270 4.79 2.33 5.72
C TYR A 270 3.95 3.55 5.34
N ARG A 271 4.57 4.73 5.32
CA ARG A 271 3.97 5.94 4.76
C ARG A 271 4.24 5.96 3.25
N THR A 272 3.16 6.07 2.48
CA THR A 272 3.19 6.24 1.03
C THR A 272 2.61 7.60 0.66
N ARG A 273 2.94 8.07 -0.55
CA ARG A 273 2.50 9.37 -1.05
C ARG A 273 1.00 9.41 -1.35
N PHE A 274 0.42 8.26 -1.68
CA PHE A 274 -0.94 8.18 -2.22
C PHE A 274 -1.96 7.52 -1.29
N ASP A 275 -1.52 6.69 -0.34
CA ASP A 275 -2.42 5.85 0.48
C ASP A 275 -2.35 6.18 1.98
N GLY A 276 -1.50 7.14 2.37
CA GLY A 276 -1.27 7.46 3.76
C GLY A 276 -0.35 6.44 4.43
N VAL A 277 -0.74 5.90 5.58
CA VAL A 277 0.11 5.01 6.36
C VAL A 277 -0.50 3.62 6.46
N LEU A 278 0.12 2.68 5.75
CA LEU A 278 -0.32 1.29 5.63
C LEU A 278 0.49 0.39 6.56
N ASP A 279 -0.11 -0.70 7.02
CA ASP A 279 0.68 -1.83 7.51
C ASP A 279 1.26 -2.63 6.32
N GLU A 280 2.12 -3.60 6.63
CA GLU A 280 2.83 -4.37 5.61
C GLU A 280 1.87 -5.13 4.68
N ASP A 281 0.90 -5.85 5.25
CA ASP A 281 0.00 -6.70 4.45
C ASP A 281 -0.93 -5.84 3.59
N THR A 282 -1.42 -4.72 4.12
CA THR A 282 -2.21 -3.74 3.37
C THR A 282 -1.38 -3.13 2.24
N LEU A 283 -0.12 -2.76 2.47
CA LEU A 283 0.75 -2.22 1.43
C LEU A 283 0.89 -3.17 0.23
N PHE A 284 1.14 -4.46 0.48
CA PHE A 284 1.30 -5.43 -0.60
C PHE A 284 -0.02 -5.80 -1.25
N GLN A 285 -1.13 -5.81 -0.50
CA GLN A 285 -2.45 -5.97 -1.10
C GLN A 285 -2.81 -4.79 -2.01
N THR A 286 -2.56 -3.55 -1.58
CA THR A 286 -2.74 -2.36 -2.40
C THR A 286 -1.91 -2.43 -3.68
N ALA A 287 -0.65 -2.89 -3.61
CA ALA A 287 0.17 -3.10 -4.81
C ALA A 287 -0.47 -4.10 -5.80
N ILE A 288 -1.04 -5.20 -5.30
CA ILE A 288 -1.74 -6.20 -6.13
C ILE A 288 -3.00 -5.61 -6.78
N ASP A 289 -3.79 -4.87 -6.01
CA ASP A 289 -5.03 -4.26 -6.50
C ASP A 289 -4.73 -3.22 -7.60
N LEU A 290 -3.70 -2.40 -7.39
CA LEU A 290 -3.22 -1.45 -8.40
C LEU A 290 -2.65 -2.14 -9.63
N GLY A 291 -1.94 -3.27 -9.47
CA GLY A 291 -1.46 -4.09 -10.58
C GLY A 291 -2.60 -4.63 -11.43
N THR A 292 -3.70 -5.04 -10.79
CA THR A 292 -4.92 -5.48 -11.47
C THR A 292 -5.55 -4.32 -12.26
N ALA A 293 -5.71 -3.16 -11.63
CA ALA A 293 -6.20 -1.96 -12.29
C ALA A 293 -5.30 -1.52 -13.46
N ALA A 294 -3.98 -1.65 -13.33
CA ALA A 294 -3.03 -1.36 -14.40
C ALA A 294 -3.16 -2.32 -15.58
N GLN A 295 -3.42 -3.60 -15.32
CA GLN A 295 -3.69 -4.59 -16.38
C GLN A 295 -4.98 -4.24 -17.16
N GLU A 296 -6.02 -3.77 -16.49
CA GLU A 296 -7.26 -3.31 -17.15
C GLU A 296 -7.00 -2.09 -18.05
N VAL A 297 -6.19 -1.13 -17.57
CA VAL A 297 -5.79 0.03 -18.38
C VAL A 297 -4.92 -0.41 -19.56
N TYR A 298 -3.99 -1.35 -19.38
CA TYR A 298 -3.15 -1.88 -20.45
C TYR A 298 -3.99 -2.47 -21.60
N VAL A 299 -5.00 -3.29 -21.27
CA VAL A 299 -5.93 -3.86 -22.26
C VAL A 299 -6.75 -2.77 -22.94
N SER A 300 -7.23 -1.78 -22.17
CA SER A 300 -7.98 -0.63 -22.70
C SER A 300 -7.16 0.22 -23.68
N CYS A 301 -5.83 0.16 -23.57
CA CYS A 301 -4.90 0.83 -24.47
C CYS A 301 -4.48 -0.01 -25.68
N GLY A 302 -5.15 -1.15 -25.93
CA GLY A 302 -4.90 -2.03 -27.06
C GLY A 302 -3.89 -3.15 -26.77
N GLY A 303 -3.44 -3.28 -25.52
CA GLY A 303 -2.55 -4.35 -25.08
C GLY A 303 -3.25 -5.72 -25.01
N ALA A 304 -2.49 -6.79 -25.13
CA ALA A 304 -3.01 -8.14 -24.95
C ALA A 304 -3.44 -8.40 -23.49
N PRO A 305 -4.48 -9.24 -23.25
CA PRO A 305 -4.78 -9.70 -21.91
C PRO A 305 -3.59 -10.49 -21.35
N ASN A 306 -3.33 -10.36 -20.05
CA ASN A 306 -2.18 -10.96 -19.36
C ASN A 306 -0.83 -10.50 -19.94
N PRO A 307 -0.48 -9.20 -19.81
CA PRO A 307 0.82 -8.69 -20.24
C PRO A 307 1.96 -9.53 -19.64
N THR A 308 2.96 -9.84 -20.46
CA THR A 308 4.18 -10.52 -20.00
C THR A 308 5.17 -9.50 -19.48
N THR A 309 5.72 -9.73 -18.29
CA THR A 309 6.73 -8.88 -17.63
C THR A 309 8.00 -9.68 -17.44
N SER A 310 9.18 -9.05 -17.60
CA SER A 310 10.45 -9.71 -17.28
C SER A 310 10.84 -9.49 -15.83
N ALA A 311 11.71 -10.35 -15.28
CA ALA A 311 12.24 -10.16 -13.93
C ALA A 311 12.96 -8.80 -13.75
N ALA A 312 13.61 -8.31 -14.82
CA ALA A 312 14.26 -7.01 -14.81
C ALA A 312 13.24 -5.86 -14.71
N ASP A 313 12.12 -5.95 -15.44
CA ASP A 313 11.06 -4.93 -15.37
C ASP A 313 10.40 -4.92 -13.99
N GLU A 314 10.20 -6.10 -13.41
CA GLU A 314 9.60 -6.27 -12.09
C GLU A 314 10.47 -5.71 -10.95
N GLN A 315 11.79 -5.64 -11.13
CA GLN A 315 12.74 -5.07 -10.15
C GLN A 315 13.15 -3.63 -10.47
N SER A 316 12.58 -3.02 -11.52
CA SER A 316 12.99 -1.69 -12.00
C SER A 316 12.92 -0.59 -10.94
N PHE A 317 12.02 -0.72 -9.95
CA PHE A 317 11.86 0.20 -8.83
C PHE A 317 13.05 0.24 -7.86
N HIS A 318 14.02 -0.68 -7.95
CA HIS A 318 15.27 -0.62 -7.17
C HIS A 318 16.40 0.12 -7.88
N THR A 319 16.26 0.36 -9.18
CA THR A 319 17.39 0.72 -10.05
C THR A 319 17.55 2.22 -10.27
N CYS A 320 16.76 3.04 -9.57
CA CYS A 320 16.83 4.49 -9.66
C CYS A 320 17.46 5.08 -8.38
N PRO A 321 18.66 5.69 -8.47
CA PRO A 321 19.29 6.40 -7.35
C PRO A 321 18.58 7.72 -7.01
#